data_AF-A0A022W1K0-F1
#
_entry.id   AF-A0A022W1K0-F1
#
_cell.length_a   1.000
_cell.length_b   1.000
_cell.length_c   1.000
_cell.angle_alpha   90.00
_cell.angle_beta   90.00
_cell.angle_gamma   90.00
#
_symmetry.space_group_name_H-M   'P 1'
#
loop_
_entity.id
_entity.type
_entity.pdbx_description
1 polymer ?
#
loop_
_entity_poly.entity_id
_entity_poly.type
_entity_poly.pdbx_seq_one_letter_code
_entity_poly.pdbx_strand_id
1 'polypeptide(L)'
;MSPLGTNIISLKEPIANSLQNATIPIPSTDGSPATHIQYPVHRSLICGDGIDGLFSFAKLTGRTGTVELGPVKAVFQAPLNKAPENGNGDVSFIDIDRAEVALDKFRESAQNATAYQEGWNGSRIQPIIDWLAAAPTDQAVSPDIRYLLDSVLNEADTKIKQHEKKTLADVQASSVPEEVRESLNAMISGWAERAHEELRTSLDEAFRCKSWQSLVWWKLFWRVDDVPMICSSLLQKQWLTRAEKEALWIGGRFQQARLLEDDSSVDRESCTPTTEEASPESPRSTPVFTPWQTQITESRNKLTASTIMPLHSLAQSLVMFSLSTTGLTSALSALTYISTTTTSLSEAGTFAAVGLIYSVWRQQKKWDLARRTWETDIREEGRKALRHTEDSMRMVIRDGNRPGMPPTETEVKESIKRARNALSDVL
;
A
#
# COMPACT_ATOMS: atom_id res chain seq x y z
N MET A 1 -40.43 -27.69 -35.98
CA MET A 1 -39.06 -27.94 -35.48
C MET A 1 -38.69 -26.77 -34.61
N SER A 2 -38.92 -26.89 -33.30
CA SER A 2 -38.68 -25.80 -32.34
C SER A 2 -37.18 -25.75 -32.00
N PRO A 3 -36.50 -24.60 -32.08
CA PRO A 3 -35.10 -24.47 -31.74
C PRO A 3 -34.96 -24.23 -30.23
N LEU A 4 -35.25 -25.26 -29.44
CA LEU A 4 -35.08 -25.26 -27.99
C LEU A 4 -34.27 -26.50 -27.63
N GLY A 5 -32.97 -26.45 -27.90
CA GLY A 5 -32.10 -27.56 -27.56
C GLY A 5 -30.72 -27.43 -28.16
N THR A 6 -29.84 -26.66 -27.53
CA THR A 6 -28.40 -26.85 -27.73
C THR A 6 -27.45 -26.29 -26.66
N ASN A 7 -27.87 -25.50 -25.67
CA ASN A 7 -26.90 -24.81 -24.79
C ASN A 7 -26.95 -25.17 -23.30
N ILE A 8 -27.51 -26.32 -22.90
CA ILE A 8 -27.64 -26.67 -21.47
C ILE A 8 -26.38 -27.36 -20.88
N ILE A 9 -25.30 -27.62 -21.62
CA ILE A 9 -24.23 -28.48 -21.09
C ILE A 9 -22.85 -27.84 -21.21
N SER A 10 -22.52 -26.95 -20.27
CA SER A 10 -21.12 -26.79 -19.85
C SER A 10 -20.74 -28.05 -19.07
N LEU A 11 -19.96 -28.92 -19.71
CA LEU A 11 -19.69 -30.34 -19.37
C LEU A 11 -18.96 -30.61 -18.04
N LYS A 12 -18.94 -29.68 -17.09
CA LYS A 12 -18.16 -29.83 -15.85
C LYS A 12 -18.97 -29.70 -14.56
N GLU A 13 -20.24 -29.31 -14.64
CA GLU A 13 -21.11 -29.12 -13.47
C GLU A 13 -22.18 -30.21 -13.38
N PRO A 14 -22.64 -30.58 -12.17
CA PRO A 14 -23.71 -31.56 -12.01
C PRO A 14 -25.02 -31.01 -12.60
N ILE A 15 -25.81 -31.88 -13.26
CA ILE A 15 -27.04 -31.50 -14.00
C ILE A 15 -28.01 -30.68 -13.14
N ALA A 16 -28.13 -31.03 -11.85
CA ALA A 16 -28.99 -30.31 -10.91
C ALA A 16 -28.65 -28.81 -10.83
N ASN A 17 -27.36 -28.45 -10.83
CA ASN A 17 -26.92 -27.05 -10.78
C ASN A 17 -27.25 -26.30 -12.07
N SER A 18 -27.08 -26.95 -13.23
CA SER A 18 -27.39 -26.32 -14.51
C SER A 18 -28.89 -26.14 -14.73
N LEU A 19 -29.73 -27.02 -14.18
CA LEU A 19 -31.19 -26.91 -14.27
C LEU A 19 -31.76 -25.88 -13.28
N GLN A 20 -31.09 -25.67 -12.15
CA GLN A 20 -31.46 -24.65 -11.18
C GLN A 20 -31.13 -23.23 -11.66
N ASN A 21 -30.18 -23.07 -12.59
CA ASN A 21 -29.80 -21.78 -13.17
C ASN A 21 -30.16 -21.73 -14.66
N ALA A 22 -31.46 -21.62 -14.95
CA ALA A 22 -31.96 -21.60 -16.32
C ALA A 22 -31.43 -20.38 -17.08
N THR A 23 -30.75 -20.63 -18.20
CA THR A 23 -30.21 -19.58 -19.06
C THR A 23 -31.23 -19.27 -20.16
N ILE A 24 -31.80 -18.06 -20.12
CA ILE A 24 -32.76 -17.58 -21.11
C ILE A 24 -32.02 -16.69 -22.11
N PRO A 25 -31.97 -17.06 -23.40
CA PRO A 25 -31.46 -16.18 -24.43
C PRO A 25 -32.49 -15.08 -24.73
N ILE A 26 -32.08 -13.82 -24.61
CA ILE A 26 -32.84 -12.68 -25.08
C ILE A 26 -32.39 -12.37 -26.51
N PRO A 27 -33.27 -12.55 -27.50
CA PRO A 27 -32.93 -12.22 -28.87
C PRO A 27 -32.78 -10.70 -29.00
N SER A 28 -31.64 -10.24 -29.52
CA SER A 28 -31.46 -8.83 -29.86
C SER A 28 -31.95 -8.57 -31.28
N THR A 29 -32.72 -7.51 -31.46
CA THR A 29 -33.30 -7.11 -32.75
C THR A 29 -32.23 -6.68 -33.77
N ASP A 30 -31.05 -6.25 -33.31
CA ASP A 30 -30.04 -5.58 -34.16
C ASP A 30 -28.92 -6.51 -34.68
N GLY A 31 -29.11 -7.83 -34.65
CA GLY A 31 -28.10 -8.80 -35.13
C GLY A 31 -26.87 -8.97 -34.23
N SER A 32 -26.87 -8.36 -33.05
CA SER A 32 -25.91 -8.61 -31.97
C SER A 32 -26.02 -10.06 -31.47
N PRO A 33 -24.95 -10.66 -30.90
CA PRO A 33 -25.09 -11.93 -30.17
C PRO A 33 -26.15 -11.81 -29.08
N ALA A 34 -27.02 -12.84 -28.99
CA ALA A 34 -28.09 -12.90 -28.00
C ALA A 34 -27.51 -12.73 -26.58
N THR A 35 -28.10 -11.83 -25.80
CA THR A 35 -27.74 -11.66 -24.41
C THR A 35 -28.37 -12.77 -23.60
N HIS A 36 -27.60 -13.42 -22.74
CA HIS A 36 -28.07 -14.55 -21.95
C HIS A 36 -28.30 -14.08 -20.51
N ILE A 37 -29.51 -14.28 -19.99
CA ILE A 37 -29.82 -14.00 -18.58
C ILE A 37 -29.99 -15.33 -17.85
N GLN A 38 -29.36 -15.45 -16.69
CA GLN A 38 -29.52 -16.61 -15.80
C GLN A 38 -30.61 -16.30 -14.78
N TYR A 39 -31.63 -17.16 -14.71
CA TYR A 39 -32.69 -17.09 -13.71
C TYR A 39 -32.58 -18.30 -12.77
N PRO A 40 -32.36 -18.09 -11.45
CA PRO A 40 -32.37 -19.16 -10.48
C PRO A 40 -33.81 -19.65 -10.23
N VAL A 41 -34.00 -20.97 -10.18
CA VAL A 41 -35.29 -21.62 -9.89
C VAL A 41 -35.19 -22.52 -8.65
N HIS A 42 -36.24 -22.51 -7.81
CA HIS A 42 -36.27 -23.29 -6.56
C HIS A 42 -36.61 -24.77 -6.77
N ARG A 43 -37.39 -25.08 -7.80
CA ARG A 43 -37.79 -26.45 -8.18
C ARG A 43 -37.81 -26.56 -9.69
N SER A 44 -37.36 -27.70 -10.21
CA SER A 44 -37.45 -27.97 -11.64
C SER A 44 -38.11 -29.33 -11.86
N LEU A 45 -38.99 -29.37 -12.87
CA LEU A 45 -39.70 -30.56 -13.28
C LEU A 45 -39.17 -30.97 -14.65
N ILE A 46 -38.67 -32.20 -14.77
CA ILE A 46 -38.24 -32.75 -16.05
C ILE A 46 -39.40 -33.61 -16.56
N CYS A 47 -39.97 -33.25 -17.70
CA CYS A 47 -41.03 -34.00 -18.34
C CYS A 47 -40.48 -34.78 -19.54
N GLY A 48 -40.86 -36.05 -19.65
CA GLY A 48 -40.55 -36.88 -20.81
C GLY A 48 -41.74 -37.72 -21.25
N ASP A 49 -41.79 -38.05 -22.53
CA ASP A 49 -42.82 -38.92 -23.09
C ASP A 49 -42.32 -40.37 -23.17
N GLY A 50 -43.11 -41.29 -22.63
CA GLY A 50 -42.87 -42.73 -22.70
C GLY A 50 -41.53 -43.21 -22.10
N ILE A 51 -41.11 -44.38 -22.59
CA ILE A 51 -39.85 -45.04 -22.23
C ILE A 51 -38.63 -44.38 -22.88
N ASP A 52 -38.81 -43.71 -24.02
CA ASP A 52 -37.74 -43.01 -24.72
C ASP A 52 -37.29 -41.76 -23.95
N GLY A 53 -38.25 -41.05 -23.33
CA GLY A 53 -37.97 -39.97 -22.39
C GLY A 53 -37.20 -40.46 -21.15
N LEU A 54 -37.59 -41.61 -20.61
CA LEU A 54 -36.90 -42.23 -19.47
C LEU A 54 -35.46 -42.64 -19.82
N PHE A 55 -35.24 -43.25 -20.99
CA PHE A 55 -33.91 -43.65 -21.44
C PHE A 55 -33.01 -42.43 -21.69
N SER A 56 -33.57 -41.36 -22.24
CA SER A 56 -32.86 -40.09 -22.43
C SER A 56 -32.44 -39.46 -21.11
N PHE A 57 -33.33 -39.47 -20.11
CA PHE A 57 -33.01 -39.03 -18.76
C PHE A 57 -31.95 -39.91 -18.09
N ALA A 58 -32.09 -41.24 -18.15
CA ALA A 58 -31.11 -42.17 -17.61
C ALA A 58 -29.71 -41.99 -18.22
N LYS A 59 -29.64 -41.73 -19.53
CA LYS A 59 -28.38 -41.42 -20.23
C LYS A 59 -27.77 -40.10 -19.78
N LEU A 60 -28.59 -39.09 -19.45
CA LEU A 60 -28.12 -37.82 -18.90
C LEU A 60 -27.57 -38.03 -17.48
N THR A 61 -28.34 -38.64 -16.59
CA THR A 61 -27.96 -38.89 -15.19
C THR A 61 -26.75 -39.81 -15.07
N GLY A 62 -26.66 -40.83 -15.94
CA GLY A 62 -25.51 -41.74 -15.99
C GLY A 62 -24.20 -41.09 -16.44
N ARG A 63 -24.25 -39.95 -17.14
CA ARG A 63 -23.05 -39.19 -17.53
C ARG A 63 -22.54 -38.26 -16.42
N THR A 64 -23.39 -37.89 -15.46
CA THR A 64 -23.05 -36.92 -14.42
C THR A 64 -22.92 -37.51 -13.03
N GLY A 65 -23.17 -38.81 -12.86
CA GLY A 65 -22.86 -39.55 -11.64
C GLY A 65 -23.66 -39.13 -10.40
N THR A 66 -24.72 -38.35 -10.59
CA THR A 66 -25.56 -37.79 -9.53
C THR A 66 -26.65 -38.79 -9.14
N VAL A 67 -26.58 -39.28 -7.90
CA VAL A 67 -27.54 -40.26 -7.32
C VAL A 67 -28.74 -39.58 -6.64
N GLU A 68 -28.63 -38.29 -6.30
CA GLU A 68 -29.67 -37.53 -5.61
C GLU A 68 -30.05 -36.29 -6.44
N LEU A 69 -31.34 -36.17 -6.81
CA LEU A 69 -31.86 -35.09 -7.65
C LEU A 69 -32.36 -33.87 -6.84
N GLY A 70 -32.39 -33.96 -5.51
CA GLY A 70 -32.74 -32.85 -4.62
C GLY A 70 -34.08 -32.19 -4.99
N PRO A 71 -34.11 -30.88 -5.35
CA PRO A 71 -35.34 -30.17 -5.73
C PRO A 71 -35.78 -30.41 -7.19
N VAL A 72 -35.15 -31.36 -7.90
CA VAL A 72 -35.47 -31.74 -9.28
C VAL A 72 -36.29 -33.03 -9.26
N LYS A 73 -37.44 -33.05 -9.94
CA LYS A 73 -38.28 -34.24 -10.06
C LYS A 73 -38.47 -34.64 -11.52
N ALA A 74 -38.30 -35.91 -11.84
CA ALA A 74 -38.48 -36.43 -13.18
C ALA A 74 -39.86 -37.10 -13.32
N VAL A 75 -40.57 -36.72 -14.38
CA VAL A 75 -41.94 -37.13 -14.70
C VAL A 75 -41.99 -37.72 -16.09
N PHE A 76 -42.55 -38.92 -16.21
CA PHE A 76 -42.70 -39.60 -17.51
C PHE A 76 -44.15 -40.01 -17.79
N GLN A 77 -44.63 -39.74 -19.00
CA GLN A 77 -45.94 -40.20 -19.44
C GLN A 77 -45.89 -41.70 -19.74
N ALA A 78 -46.70 -42.50 -19.05
CA ALA A 78 -46.82 -43.93 -19.32
C ALA A 78 -48.21 -44.47 -18.94
N PRO A 79 -48.84 -45.31 -19.79
CA PRO A 79 -50.13 -45.90 -19.45
C PRO A 79 -49.97 -46.82 -18.23
N LEU A 80 -50.70 -46.52 -17.14
CA LEU A 80 -50.47 -47.10 -15.82
C LEU A 80 -50.69 -48.62 -15.73
N ASN A 81 -51.32 -49.24 -16.73
CA ASN A 81 -51.52 -50.69 -16.81
C ASN A 81 -50.20 -51.49 -16.98
N LYS A 82 -49.08 -50.82 -17.29
CA LYS A 82 -47.74 -51.42 -17.44
C LYS A 82 -46.63 -50.70 -16.65
N ALA A 83 -46.98 -49.71 -15.82
CA ALA A 83 -46.00 -48.90 -15.12
C ALA A 83 -45.47 -49.63 -13.87
N PRO A 84 -44.15 -49.59 -13.59
CA PRO A 84 -43.61 -50.10 -12.34
C PRO A 84 -44.19 -49.31 -11.15
N GLU A 85 -44.38 -49.98 -10.01
CA GLU A 85 -44.67 -49.27 -8.76
C GLU A 85 -43.52 -48.29 -8.46
N ASN A 86 -43.87 -47.09 -8.00
CA ASN A 86 -42.91 -45.99 -7.82
C ASN A 86 -41.81 -46.40 -6.81
N GLY A 87 -40.68 -46.88 -7.33
CA GLY A 87 -39.46 -47.10 -6.58
C GLY A 87 -38.65 -45.81 -6.54
N ASN A 88 -38.45 -45.27 -5.33
CA ASN A 88 -37.71 -44.05 -5.01
C ASN A 88 -38.35 -42.74 -5.53
N GLY A 89 -38.52 -41.76 -4.63
CA GLY A 89 -39.38 -40.58 -4.81
C GLY A 89 -39.02 -39.58 -5.92
N ASP A 90 -37.89 -39.77 -6.59
CA ASP A 90 -37.33 -38.82 -7.57
C ASP A 90 -37.87 -39.01 -9.00
N VAL A 91 -38.38 -40.21 -9.31
CA VAL A 91 -38.96 -40.54 -10.62
C VAL A 91 -40.42 -40.95 -10.47
N SER A 92 -41.32 -40.26 -11.18
CA SER A 92 -42.76 -40.53 -11.15
C SER A 92 -43.34 -40.75 -12.54
N PHE A 93 -44.20 -41.76 -12.66
CA PHE A 93 -44.95 -42.05 -13.88
C PHE A 93 -46.37 -41.50 -13.78
N ILE A 94 -46.82 -40.79 -14.82
CA ILE A 94 -48.15 -40.17 -14.91
C ILE A 94 -48.88 -40.67 -16.14
N ASP A 95 -50.20 -40.79 -16.03
CA ASP A 95 -51.10 -40.97 -17.17
C ASP A 95 -51.91 -39.67 -17.40
N ILE A 96 -51.41 -38.81 -18.29
CA ILE A 96 -52.01 -37.50 -18.58
C ILE A 96 -53.37 -37.67 -19.27
N ASP A 97 -53.47 -38.63 -20.18
CA ASP A 97 -54.68 -38.90 -20.97
C ASP A 97 -55.84 -39.30 -20.04
N ARG A 98 -55.57 -40.13 -19.02
CA ARG A 98 -56.56 -40.50 -18.01
C ARG A 98 -57.01 -39.32 -17.14
N ALA A 99 -56.11 -38.39 -16.85
CA ALA A 99 -56.45 -37.18 -16.10
C ALA A 99 -57.31 -36.21 -16.92
N GLU A 100 -57.02 -36.07 -18.21
CA GLU A 100 -57.80 -35.23 -19.13
C GLU A 100 -59.23 -35.76 -19.27
N VAL A 101 -59.39 -37.07 -19.50
CA VAL A 101 -60.71 -37.73 -19.56
C VAL A 101 -61.48 -37.56 -18.25
N ALA A 102 -60.81 -37.60 -17.10
CA ALA A 102 -61.43 -37.36 -15.80
C ALA A 102 -61.90 -35.91 -15.64
N LEU A 103 -61.06 -34.96 -16.07
CA LEU A 103 -61.34 -33.52 -16.00
C LEU A 103 -62.50 -33.11 -16.91
N ASP A 104 -62.57 -33.68 -18.11
CA ASP A 104 -63.65 -33.41 -19.06
C ASP A 104 -64.99 -33.94 -18.56
N LYS A 105 -65.02 -35.15 -17.98
CA LYS A 105 -66.23 -35.68 -17.32
C LYS A 105 -66.72 -34.85 -16.15
N PHE A 106 -65.80 -34.20 -15.42
CA PHE A 106 -66.14 -33.28 -14.35
C PHE A 106 -66.72 -31.96 -14.89
N ARG A 107 -66.16 -31.44 -16.00
CA ARG A 107 -66.64 -30.22 -16.66
C ARG A 107 -68.06 -30.38 -17.23
N GLU A 108 -68.44 -31.59 -17.63
CA GLU A 108 -69.80 -31.89 -18.11
C GLU A 108 -70.86 -31.78 -17.00
N SER A 109 -70.55 -32.24 -15.78
CA SER A 109 -71.48 -32.15 -14.64
C SER A 109 -70.77 -32.42 -13.31
N ALA A 110 -71.10 -31.61 -12.30
CA ALA A 110 -70.62 -31.80 -10.92
C ALA A 110 -71.10 -33.13 -10.28
N GLN A 111 -72.11 -33.80 -10.85
CA GLN A 111 -72.58 -35.12 -10.37
C GLN A 111 -71.59 -36.26 -10.67
N ASN A 112 -70.65 -36.05 -11.61
CA ASN A 112 -69.62 -37.01 -11.99
C ASN A 112 -68.36 -36.95 -11.10
N ALA A 113 -68.46 -36.34 -9.91
CA ALA A 113 -67.34 -36.13 -9.02
C ALA A 113 -66.60 -37.43 -8.60
N THR A 114 -67.32 -38.55 -8.50
CA THR A 114 -66.73 -39.86 -8.17
C THR A 114 -65.86 -40.39 -9.31
N ALA A 115 -66.35 -40.31 -10.55
CA ALA A 115 -65.60 -40.71 -11.75
C ALA A 115 -64.38 -39.81 -11.98
N TYR A 116 -64.48 -38.53 -11.62
CA TYR A 116 -63.34 -37.61 -11.58
C TYR A 116 -62.29 -38.06 -10.55
N GLN A 117 -62.71 -38.32 -9.30
CA GLN A 117 -61.78 -38.71 -8.23
C GLN A 117 -61.04 -40.01 -8.57
N GLU A 118 -61.73 -41.00 -9.14
CA GLU A 118 -61.12 -42.26 -9.59
C GLU A 118 -60.14 -42.07 -10.76
N GLY A 119 -60.49 -41.23 -11.73
CA GLY A 119 -59.62 -40.93 -12.87
C GLY A 119 -58.40 -40.09 -12.48
N TRP A 120 -58.59 -39.11 -11.61
CA TRP A 120 -57.56 -38.20 -11.10
C TRP A 120 -56.58 -38.86 -10.14
N ASN A 121 -57.07 -39.69 -9.22
CA ASN A 121 -56.20 -40.50 -8.37
C ASN A 121 -55.50 -41.60 -9.20
N GLY A 122 -56.21 -42.15 -10.20
CA GLY A 122 -55.68 -43.13 -11.13
C GLY A 122 -54.60 -42.61 -12.07
N SER A 123 -54.50 -41.29 -12.29
CA SER A 123 -53.44 -40.68 -13.10
C SER A 123 -52.16 -40.37 -12.33
N ARG A 124 -52.18 -40.45 -10.98
CA ARG A 124 -51.05 -40.11 -10.08
C ARG A 124 -50.52 -38.67 -10.24
N ILE A 125 -51.36 -37.73 -10.66
CA ILE A 125 -50.99 -36.31 -10.74
C ILE A 125 -51.00 -35.64 -9.35
N GLN A 126 -51.90 -36.05 -8.46
CA GLN A 126 -52.06 -35.46 -7.13
C GLN A 126 -50.76 -35.40 -6.31
N PRO A 127 -49.94 -36.48 -6.21
CA PRO A 127 -48.68 -36.45 -5.47
C PRO A 127 -47.63 -35.46 -6.02
N ILE A 128 -47.77 -35.02 -7.27
CA ILE A 128 -46.85 -34.06 -7.90
C ILE A 128 -47.30 -32.64 -7.60
N ILE A 129 -48.62 -32.40 -7.61
CA ILE A 129 -49.19 -31.14 -7.14
C ILE A 129 -48.88 -30.96 -5.65
N ASP A 130 -49.05 -32.00 -4.84
CA ASP A 130 -48.72 -31.96 -3.41
C ASP A 130 -47.21 -31.72 -3.19
N TRP A 131 -46.34 -32.33 -4.01
CA TRP A 131 -44.90 -32.05 -3.98
C TRP A 131 -44.57 -30.61 -4.39
N LEU A 132 -45.24 -30.06 -5.41
CA LEU A 132 -45.03 -28.69 -5.86
C LEU A 132 -45.55 -27.67 -4.84
N ALA A 133 -46.66 -27.99 -4.15
CA ALA A 133 -47.31 -27.16 -3.14
C ALA A 133 -46.70 -27.31 -1.74
N ALA A 134 -45.95 -28.38 -1.48
CA ALA A 134 -45.27 -28.58 -0.20
C ALA A 134 -44.34 -27.40 0.08
N ALA A 135 -44.62 -26.63 1.13
CA ALA A 135 -43.75 -25.55 1.58
C ALA A 135 -42.41 -26.13 2.07
N PRO A 136 -41.27 -25.43 1.88
CA PRO A 136 -40.02 -25.82 2.50
C PRO A 136 -40.22 -25.89 4.02
N THR A 137 -39.84 -27.01 4.64
CA THR A 137 -40.03 -27.25 6.06
C THR A 137 -39.28 -26.22 6.91
N ASP A 138 -39.91 -25.88 8.03
CA ASP A 138 -39.63 -24.88 9.08
C ASP A 138 -38.20 -24.90 9.69
N GLN A 139 -37.16 -24.81 8.87
CA GLN A 139 -35.84 -24.34 9.28
C GLN A 139 -35.71 -22.88 8.86
N ALA A 140 -35.16 -22.04 9.74
CA ALA A 140 -35.04 -20.58 9.54
C ALA A 140 -34.43 -20.16 8.18
N VAL A 141 -33.73 -21.08 7.50
CA VAL A 141 -33.31 -20.97 6.09
C VAL A 141 -33.48 -22.34 5.42
N SER A 142 -34.11 -22.39 4.24
CA SER A 142 -34.26 -23.63 3.48
C SER A 142 -32.90 -24.14 2.96
N PRO A 143 -32.68 -25.47 2.84
CA PRO A 143 -31.41 -26.04 2.40
C PRO A 143 -30.97 -25.54 1.02
N ASP A 144 -31.92 -25.23 0.15
CA ASP A 144 -31.66 -24.68 -1.20
C ASP A 144 -31.09 -23.26 -1.13
N ILE A 145 -31.60 -22.42 -0.21
CA ILE A 145 -31.07 -21.06 0.01
C ILE A 145 -29.66 -21.14 0.62
N ARG A 146 -29.39 -22.12 1.49
CA ARG A 146 -28.05 -22.35 2.05
C ARG A 146 -27.03 -22.70 0.96
N TYR A 147 -27.39 -23.60 0.06
CA TYR A 147 -26.54 -23.98 -1.07
C TYR A 147 -26.30 -22.79 -2.01
N LEU A 148 -27.33 -21.99 -2.30
CA LEU A 148 -27.19 -20.78 -3.11
C LEU A 148 -26.27 -19.76 -2.43
N LEU A 149 -26.42 -19.53 -1.12
CA LEU A 149 -25.59 -18.58 -0.38
C LEU A 149 -24.12 -19.02 -0.36
N ASP A 150 -23.85 -20.31 -0.12
CA ASP A 150 -22.48 -20.85 -0.16
C ASP A 150 -21.89 -20.77 -1.57
N SER A 151 -22.69 -21.07 -2.61
CA SER A 151 -22.27 -20.90 -4.00
C SER A 151 -21.92 -19.45 -4.34
N VAL A 152 -22.75 -18.49 -3.91
CA VAL A 152 -22.51 -17.06 -4.17
C VAL A 152 -21.27 -16.57 -3.41
N LEU A 153 -21.09 -16.99 -2.16
CA LEU A 153 -19.90 -16.64 -1.37
C LEU A 153 -18.62 -17.25 -1.96
N ASN A 154 -18.66 -18.51 -2.39
CA ASN A 154 -17.52 -19.17 -3.03
C ASN A 154 -17.19 -18.52 -4.39
N GLU A 155 -18.20 -18.18 -5.19
CA GLU A 155 -18.03 -17.44 -6.45
C GLU A 155 -17.42 -16.05 -6.19
N ALA A 156 -17.90 -15.32 -5.18
CA ALA A 156 -17.33 -14.03 -4.79
C ALA A 156 -15.85 -14.16 -4.37
N ASP A 157 -15.51 -15.15 -3.56
CA ASP A 157 -14.12 -15.43 -3.15
C ASP A 157 -13.22 -15.75 -4.36
N THR A 158 -13.71 -16.55 -5.31
CA THR A 158 -12.92 -16.89 -6.50
C THR A 158 -12.71 -15.68 -7.39
N LYS A 159 -13.73 -14.83 -7.58
CA LYS A 159 -13.62 -13.59 -8.35
C LYS A 159 -12.68 -12.59 -7.70
N ILE A 160 -12.71 -12.46 -6.38
CA ILE A 160 -11.77 -11.60 -5.64
C ILE A 160 -10.34 -12.10 -5.81
N LYS A 161 -10.09 -13.41 -5.64
CA LYS A 161 -8.76 -13.99 -5.88
C LYS A 161 -8.27 -13.77 -7.31
N GLN A 162 -9.17 -13.87 -8.30
CA GLN A 162 -8.84 -13.57 -9.69
C GLN A 162 -8.56 -12.09 -9.92
N HIS A 163 -9.35 -11.21 -9.33
CA HIS A 163 -9.15 -9.76 -9.38
C HIS A 163 -7.81 -9.39 -8.75
N GLU A 164 -7.52 -9.86 -7.55
CA GLU A 164 -6.23 -9.67 -6.87
C GLU A 164 -5.06 -10.14 -7.73
N LYS A 165 -5.18 -11.32 -8.35
CA LYS A 165 -4.11 -11.82 -9.22
C LYS A 165 -3.91 -10.91 -10.44
N LYS A 166 -4.99 -10.37 -11.01
CA LYS A 166 -4.92 -9.41 -12.13
C LYS A 166 -4.33 -8.09 -11.67
N THR A 167 -4.84 -7.50 -10.58
CA THR A 167 -4.31 -6.26 -9.99
C THR A 167 -2.83 -6.40 -9.67
N LEU A 168 -2.40 -7.52 -9.05
CA LEU A 168 -0.99 -7.77 -8.77
C LEU A 168 -0.15 -7.90 -10.05
N ALA A 169 -0.67 -8.53 -11.10
CA ALA A 169 0.02 -8.61 -12.39
C ALA A 169 0.12 -7.24 -13.07
N ASP A 170 -0.95 -6.43 -13.03
CA ASP A 170 -0.98 -5.08 -13.59
C ASP A 170 -0.07 -4.13 -12.80
N VAL A 171 -0.01 -4.29 -11.47
CA VAL A 171 0.92 -3.59 -10.57
C VAL A 171 2.36 -3.97 -10.89
N GLN A 172 2.64 -5.26 -11.11
CA GLN A 172 3.98 -5.72 -11.51
C GLN A 172 4.37 -5.24 -12.90
N ALA A 173 3.42 -5.16 -13.83
CA ALA A 173 3.65 -4.69 -15.20
C ALA A 173 3.81 -3.16 -15.30
N SER A 174 3.14 -2.39 -14.44
CA SER A 174 3.25 -0.92 -14.36
C SER A 174 4.43 -0.45 -13.50
N SER A 175 4.88 -1.27 -12.57
CA SER A 175 6.04 -1.02 -11.73
C SER A 175 7.34 -1.11 -12.53
N VAL A 176 8.32 -0.28 -12.16
CA VAL A 176 9.67 -0.30 -12.74
C VAL A 176 10.28 -1.72 -12.66
N PRO A 177 11.01 -2.20 -13.69
CA PRO A 177 11.64 -3.52 -13.63
C PRO A 177 12.53 -3.69 -12.40
N GLU A 178 12.48 -4.86 -11.76
CA GLU A 178 13.23 -5.10 -10.51
C GLU A 178 14.75 -5.04 -10.73
N GLU A 179 15.22 -5.46 -11.91
CA GLU A 179 16.63 -5.33 -12.31
C GLU A 179 17.12 -3.86 -12.24
N VAL A 180 16.27 -2.92 -12.64
CA VAL A 180 16.58 -1.48 -12.57
C VAL A 180 16.63 -1.02 -11.12
N ARG A 181 15.71 -1.49 -10.26
CA ARG A 181 15.72 -1.18 -8.83
C ARG A 181 16.95 -1.74 -8.11
N GLU A 182 17.34 -2.97 -8.42
CA GLU A 182 18.57 -3.58 -7.89
C GLU A 182 19.80 -2.79 -8.33
N SER A 183 19.87 -2.38 -9.60
CA SER A 183 20.98 -1.57 -10.12
C SER A 183 21.08 -0.21 -9.42
N LEU A 184 19.93 0.42 -9.12
CA LEU A 184 19.88 1.70 -8.40
C LEU A 184 20.24 1.54 -6.93
N ASN A 185 19.83 0.45 -6.28
CA ASN A 185 20.24 0.13 -4.91
C ASN A 185 21.76 -0.11 -4.80
N ALA A 186 22.36 -0.78 -5.77
CA ALA A 186 23.81 -0.95 -5.85
C ALA A 186 24.51 0.42 -6.04
N MET A 187 23.94 1.29 -6.87
CA MET A 187 24.44 2.64 -7.10
C MET A 187 24.38 3.53 -5.85
N ILE A 188 23.28 3.49 -5.09
CA ILE A 188 23.18 4.19 -3.79
C ILE A 188 24.25 3.66 -2.84
N SER A 189 24.43 2.34 -2.76
CA SER A 189 25.38 1.74 -1.82
C SER A 189 26.83 2.16 -2.15
N GLY A 190 27.18 2.17 -3.44
CA GLY A 190 28.48 2.68 -3.90
C GLY A 190 28.65 4.19 -3.78
N TRP A 191 27.55 4.96 -3.79
CA TRP A 191 27.58 6.39 -3.48
C TRP A 191 27.76 6.63 -1.98
N ALA A 192 27.05 5.91 -1.11
CA ALA A 192 27.15 6.06 0.34
C ALA A 192 28.57 5.76 0.84
N GLU A 193 29.21 4.73 0.30
CA GLU A 193 30.61 4.41 0.59
C GLU A 193 31.55 5.56 0.20
N ARG A 194 31.45 6.05 -1.04
CA ARG A 194 32.26 7.18 -1.53
C ARG A 194 31.98 8.47 -0.78
N ALA A 195 30.74 8.73 -0.38
CA ALA A 195 30.36 9.92 0.37
C ALA A 195 30.91 9.88 1.80
N HIS A 196 30.91 8.71 2.45
CA HIS A 196 31.55 8.53 3.74
C HIS A 196 33.08 8.62 3.67
N GLU A 197 33.69 8.11 2.62
CA GLU A 197 35.12 8.26 2.35
C GLU A 197 35.50 9.72 2.08
N GLU A 198 34.70 10.43 1.27
CA GLU A 198 34.85 11.87 1.03
C GLU A 198 34.77 12.64 2.34
N LEU A 199 33.71 12.44 3.13
CA LEU A 199 33.54 13.14 4.41
C LEU A 199 34.77 13.01 5.31
N ARG A 200 35.33 11.80 5.38
CA ARG A 200 36.53 11.55 6.19
C ARG A 200 37.74 12.27 5.59
N THR A 201 37.99 12.05 4.30
CA THR A 201 39.21 12.52 3.64
C THR A 201 39.23 14.05 3.48
N SER A 202 38.11 14.64 3.07
CA SER A 202 37.99 16.08 2.87
C SER A 202 38.04 16.86 4.19
N LEU A 203 37.45 16.34 5.28
CA LEU A 203 37.55 16.96 6.58
C LEU A 203 38.93 16.79 7.20
N ASP A 204 39.56 15.62 7.07
CA ASP A 204 40.92 15.42 7.55
C ASP A 204 41.91 16.34 6.81
N GLU A 205 41.74 16.54 5.50
CA GLU A 205 42.50 17.52 4.72
C GLU A 205 42.18 18.96 5.15
N ALA A 206 40.91 19.28 5.38
CA ALA A 206 40.47 20.59 5.84
C ALA A 206 41.06 20.97 7.21
N PHE A 207 41.16 20.01 8.14
CA PHE A 207 41.76 20.26 9.45
C PHE A 207 43.30 20.27 9.40
N ARG A 208 43.90 19.68 8.36
CA ARG A 208 45.35 19.79 8.09
C ARG A 208 45.71 21.10 7.37
N CYS A 209 44.75 21.77 6.76
CA CYS A 209 44.98 23.03 6.07
C CYS A 209 45.54 24.11 7.00
N LYS A 210 46.45 24.93 6.45
CA LYS A 210 47.13 26.00 7.17
C LYS A 210 46.15 27.02 7.77
N SER A 211 45.00 27.26 7.13
CA SER A 211 43.96 28.16 7.64
C SER A 211 43.38 27.67 8.97
N TRP A 212 43.01 26.40 9.07
CA TRP A 212 42.52 25.79 10.32
C TRP A 212 43.61 25.73 11.39
N GLN A 213 44.82 25.28 11.02
CA GLN A 213 45.96 25.24 11.94
C GLN A 213 46.38 26.62 12.45
N SER A 214 46.09 27.69 11.69
CA SER A 214 46.38 29.06 12.11
C SER A 214 45.51 29.53 13.28
N LEU A 215 44.43 28.84 13.61
CA LEU A 215 43.56 29.11 14.77
C LEU A 215 44.16 28.61 16.09
N VAL A 216 45.41 29.00 16.37
CA VAL A 216 46.07 28.70 17.65
C VAL A 216 45.60 29.70 18.71
N TRP A 217 45.46 29.26 19.97
CA TRP A 217 44.92 30.05 21.09
C TRP A 217 45.54 31.45 21.24
N TRP A 218 46.84 31.60 20.96
CA TRP A 218 47.55 32.87 21.11
C TRP A 218 47.25 33.86 19.98
N LYS A 219 46.86 33.39 18.79
CA LYS A 219 46.44 34.26 17.68
C LYS A 219 45.04 34.82 17.88
N LEU A 220 44.25 34.19 18.77
CA LEU A 220 42.91 34.64 19.10
C LEU A 220 42.90 36.10 19.57
N PHE A 221 43.91 36.53 20.31
CA PHE A 221 44.03 37.92 20.78
C PHE A 221 44.04 38.97 19.67
N TRP A 222 44.49 38.61 18.46
CA TRP A 222 44.60 39.53 17.33
C TRP A 222 43.61 39.26 16.21
N ARG A 223 43.06 38.04 16.16
CA ARG A 223 42.26 37.51 15.04
C ARG A 223 41.04 36.72 15.52
N VAL A 224 40.26 37.29 16.44
CA VAL A 224 38.98 36.67 16.86
C VAL A 224 37.98 36.60 15.69
N ASP A 225 38.01 37.61 14.82
CA ASP A 225 37.05 37.76 13.71
C ASP A 225 37.36 36.87 12.51
N ASP A 226 38.58 36.31 12.43
CA ASP A 226 38.95 35.34 11.38
C ASP A 226 38.27 33.98 11.60
N VAL A 227 37.88 33.65 12.84
CA VAL A 227 37.24 32.37 13.21
C VAL A 227 36.00 32.07 12.35
N PRO A 228 34.97 32.94 12.29
CA PRO A 228 33.78 32.67 11.50
C PRO A 228 34.06 32.55 10.00
N MET A 229 34.99 33.34 9.47
CA MET A 229 35.35 33.31 8.05
C MET A 229 36.08 32.02 7.66
N ILE A 230 37.00 31.56 8.50
CA ILE A 230 37.72 30.30 8.27
C ILE A 230 36.75 29.12 8.39
N CYS A 231 35.87 29.11 9.40
CA CYS A 231 34.90 28.04 9.58
C CYS A 231 33.88 27.97 8.43
N SER A 232 33.36 29.11 7.98
CA SER A 232 32.41 29.14 6.86
C SER A 232 33.05 28.70 5.56
N SER A 233 34.25 29.19 5.25
CA SER A 233 34.97 28.80 4.03
C SER A 233 35.38 27.31 4.02
N LEU A 234 35.66 26.74 5.20
CA LEU A 234 35.93 25.31 5.36
C LEU A 234 34.68 24.49 5.05
N LEU A 235 33.54 24.84 5.66
CA LEU A 235 32.27 24.15 5.45
C LEU A 235 31.82 24.24 3.99
N GLN A 236 31.95 25.41 3.37
CA GLN A 236 31.45 25.62 2.02
C GLN A 236 32.26 24.90 0.94
N LYS A 237 33.57 24.71 1.17
CA LYS A 237 34.48 24.09 0.19
C LYS A 237 34.69 22.60 0.38
N GLN A 238 34.78 22.14 1.63
CA GLN A 238 35.25 20.79 1.95
C GLN A 238 34.12 19.87 2.44
N TRP A 239 32.97 20.41 2.84
CA TRP A 239 31.89 19.60 3.40
C TRP A 239 30.95 19.06 2.31
N LEU A 240 31.11 17.77 1.96
CA LEU A 240 30.22 16.97 1.11
C LEU A 240 29.88 17.61 -0.26
N THR A 241 30.85 18.19 -0.95
CA THR A 241 30.59 18.89 -2.22
C THR A 241 30.50 17.93 -3.40
N ARG A 242 31.25 16.82 -3.38
CA ARG A 242 31.17 15.79 -4.43
C ARG A 242 29.99 14.86 -4.19
N ALA A 243 29.78 14.42 -2.95
CA ALA A 243 28.64 13.61 -2.56
C ALA A 243 27.31 14.26 -2.94
N GLU A 244 27.17 15.58 -2.79
CA GLU A 244 25.99 16.34 -3.23
C GLU A 244 25.78 16.25 -4.75
N LYS A 245 26.83 16.44 -5.55
CA LYS A 245 26.73 16.34 -7.01
C LYS A 245 26.37 14.93 -7.46
N GLU A 246 26.95 13.92 -6.82
CA GLU A 246 26.65 12.52 -7.12
C GLU A 246 25.23 12.15 -6.67
N ALA A 247 24.76 12.66 -5.55
CA ALA A 247 23.37 12.53 -5.13
C ALA A 247 22.43 13.11 -6.20
N LEU A 248 22.66 14.36 -6.63
CA LEU A 248 21.87 15.00 -7.68
C LEU A 248 21.87 14.17 -8.99
N TRP A 249 23.01 13.59 -9.35
CA TRP A 249 23.11 12.70 -10.51
C TRP A 249 22.27 11.43 -10.34
N ILE A 250 22.27 10.80 -9.15
CA ILE A 250 21.39 9.65 -8.84
C ILE A 250 19.92 10.06 -8.93
N GLY A 251 19.56 11.29 -8.56
CA GLY A 251 18.19 11.80 -8.79
C GLY A 251 17.79 11.86 -10.24
N GLY A 252 18.71 12.31 -11.10
CA GLY A 252 18.50 12.24 -12.54
C GLY A 252 18.22 10.81 -13.02
N ARG A 253 18.88 9.81 -12.40
CA ARG A 253 18.62 8.38 -12.68
C ARG A 253 17.27 7.92 -12.14
N PHE A 254 16.81 8.42 -11.00
CA PHE A 254 15.46 8.14 -10.50
C PHE A 254 14.37 8.74 -11.40
N GLN A 255 14.59 9.95 -11.91
CA GLN A 255 13.71 10.57 -12.87
C GLN A 255 13.70 9.80 -14.21
N GLN A 256 14.87 9.39 -14.70
CA GLN A 256 14.98 8.55 -15.90
C GLN A 256 14.25 7.20 -15.72
N ALA A 257 14.30 6.63 -14.53
CA ALA A 257 13.61 5.39 -14.19
C ALA A 257 12.10 5.57 -13.95
N ARG A 258 11.57 6.81 -14.00
CA ARG A 258 10.17 7.15 -13.66
C ARG A 258 9.75 6.60 -12.29
N LEU A 259 10.69 6.59 -11.34
CA LEU A 259 10.40 6.31 -9.93
C LEU A 259 9.81 7.53 -9.23
N LEU A 260 10.09 8.71 -9.79
CA LEU A 260 9.48 9.98 -9.44
C LEU A 260 8.28 10.18 -10.36
N GLU A 261 7.11 10.42 -9.78
CA GLU A 261 5.91 10.76 -10.53
C GLU A 261 6.13 12.16 -11.14
N ASP A 262 6.17 12.22 -12.48
CA ASP A 262 6.23 13.48 -13.20
C ASP A 262 4.84 14.12 -13.08
N ASP A 263 4.65 15.02 -12.11
CA ASP A 263 3.51 15.96 -12.10
C ASP A 263 3.69 17.03 -13.20
N SER A 264 4.18 16.64 -14.37
CA SER A 264 4.28 17.49 -15.56
C SER A 264 3.03 17.36 -16.44
N SER A 265 1.85 17.32 -15.82
CA SER A 265 0.59 17.74 -16.47
C SER A 265 0.22 19.18 -16.08
N VAL A 266 1.19 19.99 -15.68
CA VAL A 266 1.05 21.45 -15.65
C VAL A 266 1.67 22.01 -16.94
N ASP A 267 0.80 22.25 -17.92
CA ASP A 267 0.89 23.25 -18.97
C ASP A 267 2.29 23.59 -19.50
N ARG A 268 2.72 22.82 -20.51
CA ARG A 268 3.55 23.38 -21.58
C ARG A 268 2.64 24.20 -22.52
N GLU A 269 2.17 25.35 -22.06
CA GLU A 269 1.60 26.37 -22.94
C GLU A 269 2.47 27.63 -22.93
N SER A 270 3.03 27.88 -24.12
CA SER A 270 3.60 29.12 -24.66
C SER A 270 4.30 30.13 -23.74
N CYS A 271 5.58 30.34 -24.04
CA CYS A 271 6.23 31.63 -23.84
C CYS A 271 5.45 32.74 -24.57
N THR A 272 4.96 33.73 -23.84
CA THR A 272 4.78 35.10 -24.33
C THR A 272 5.32 36.08 -23.29
N PRO A 273 6.14 37.08 -23.68
CA PRO A 273 6.54 38.14 -22.77
C PRO A 273 5.45 39.21 -22.74
N THR A 274 5.12 39.77 -21.57
CA THR A 274 4.76 41.19 -21.33
C THR A 274 4.25 41.39 -19.89
N THR A 275 5.04 42.16 -19.13
CA THR A 275 4.71 43.29 -18.24
C THR A 275 3.53 43.21 -17.24
N GLU A 276 3.93 43.30 -15.97
CA GLU A 276 3.34 44.01 -14.80
C GLU A 276 1.81 43.96 -14.55
N GLU A 277 1.40 43.35 -13.43
CA GLU A 277 0.80 44.06 -12.28
C GLU A 277 0.61 43.11 -11.08
N ALA A 278 0.76 43.68 -9.88
CA ALA A 278 0.83 42.97 -8.62
C ALA A 278 -0.54 42.74 -7.97
N SER A 279 -0.78 41.52 -7.47
CA SER A 279 -1.71 41.25 -6.36
C SER A 279 -1.24 39.99 -5.59
N PRO A 280 -1.27 39.97 -4.24
CA PRO A 280 -0.68 38.89 -3.46
C PRO A 280 -1.75 37.85 -3.12
N GLU A 281 -1.80 36.75 -3.87
CA GLU A 281 -2.68 35.63 -3.57
C GLU A 281 -1.89 34.33 -3.48
N SER A 282 -1.96 33.73 -2.28
CA SER A 282 -1.70 32.34 -1.93
C SER A 282 -0.25 31.80 -2.12
N PRO A 283 0.29 31.05 -1.15
CA PRO A 283 1.61 30.44 -1.29
C PRO A 283 1.55 29.34 -2.35
N ARG A 284 1.98 29.72 -3.56
CA ARG A 284 2.79 28.96 -4.51
C ARG A 284 2.90 27.48 -4.14
N SER A 285 2.10 26.66 -4.81
CA SER A 285 2.26 25.20 -4.83
C SER A 285 3.73 24.85 -5.04
N THR A 286 4.33 24.26 -4.01
CA THR A 286 5.68 23.73 -4.03
C THR A 286 5.73 22.62 -5.08
N PRO A 287 6.68 22.63 -6.04
CA PRO A 287 7.00 21.40 -6.76
C PRO A 287 7.36 20.36 -5.69
N VAL A 288 6.89 19.11 -5.82
CA VAL A 288 7.21 18.02 -4.89
C VAL A 288 8.72 17.89 -4.84
N PHE A 289 9.27 18.53 -3.83
CA PHE A 289 10.67 18.74 -3.60
C PHE A 289 11.19 17.42 -3.06
N THR A 290 11.98 16.71 -3.86
CA THR A 290 12.59 15.47 -3.39
C THR A 290 13.52 15.82 -2.24
N PRO A 291 13.20 15.42 -1.00
CA PRO A 291 13.85 15.97 0.19
C PRO A 291 15.35 15.66 0.20
N TRP A 292 15.74 14.55 -0.41
CA TRP A 292 17.13 14.12 -0.51
C TRP A 292 18.02 15.06 -1.35
N GLN A 293 17.48 15.84 -2.30
CA GLN A 293 18.27 16.74 -3.17
C GLN A 293 18.86 17.93 -2.42
N THR A 294 18.19 18.38 -1.35
CA THR A 294 18.59 19.57 -0.61
C THR A 294 18.96 19.30 0.83
N GLN A 295 18.81 18.07 1.32
CA GLN A 295 19.20 17.70 2.67
C GLN A 295 20.67 18.02 2.98
N ILE A 296 21.58 17.82 2.02
CA ILE A 296 23.01 18.15 2.20
C ILE A 296 23.22 19.68 2.24
N THR A 297 22.58 20.43 1.34
CA THR A 297 22.72 21.90 1.35
C THR A 297 22.08 22.54 2.58
N GLU A 298 20.91 22.04 2.99
CA GLU A 298 20.20 22.49 4.18
C GLU A 298 20.99 22.20 5.45
N SER A 299 21.54 20.98 5.59
CA SER A 299 22.38 20.64 6.73
C SER A 299 23.67 21.47 6.77
N ARG A 300 24.29 21.77 5.62
CA ARG A 300 25.43 22.70 5.55
C ARG A 300 25.06 24.11 6.02
N ASN A 301 23.91 24.62 5.57
CA ASN A 301 23.41 25.94 5.97
C ASN A 301 23.08 25.99 7.46
N LYS A 302 22.43 24.93 7.97
CA LYS A 302 22.12 24.75 9.39
C LYS A 302 23.39 24.72 10.23
N LEU A 303 24.42 23.98 9.81
CA LEU A 303 25.71 23.94 10.50
C LEU A 303 26.40 25.30 10.50
N THR A 304 26.36 26.01 9.39
CA THR A 304 26.91 27.37 9.25
C THR A 304 26.24 28.32 10.24
N ALA A 305 24.91 28.28 10.34
CA ALA A 305 24.16 29.14 11.25
C ALA A 305 24.32 28.75 12.73
N SER A 306 24.35 27.44 13.03
CA SER A 306 24.31 26.94 14.41
C SER A 306 25.66 26.79 15.09
N THR A 307 26.73 26.46 14.37
CA THR A 307 28.03 26.11 15.00
C THR A 307 29.03 27.26 15.00
N ILE A 308 28.94 28.17 14.01
CA ILE A 308 29.93 29.23 13.83
C ILE A 308 29.80 30.31 14.90
N MET A 309 28.58 30.76 15.18
CA MET A 309 28.35 31.84 16.15
C MET A 309 28.71 31.43 17.59
N PRO A 310 28.37 30.22 18.07
CA PRO A 310 28.83 29.76 19.39
C PRO A 310 30.35 29.63 19.50
N LEU A 311 31.04 29.20 18.44
CA LEU A 311 32.50 29.11 18.45
C LEU A 311 33.14 30.51 18.55
N HIS A 312 32.56 31.48 17.84
CA HIS A 312 33.00 32.88 17.88
C HIS A 312 32.73 33.55 19.23
N SER A 313 31.54 33.36 19.83
CA SER A 313 31.23 33.92 21.14
C SER A 313 32.09 33.30 22.24
N LEU A 314 32.39 32.00 22.15
CA LEU A 314 33.33 31.32 23.02
C LEU A 314 34.73 31.94 22.88
N ALA A 315 35.20 32.15 21.65
CA ALA A 315 36.48 32.82 21.39
C ALA A 315 36.55 34.23 22.00
N GLN A 316 35.53 35.06 21.78
CA GLN A 316 35.43 36.40 22.36
C GLN A 316 35.43 36.36 23.89
N SER A 317 34.64 35.45 24.48
CA SER A 317 34.54 35.32 25.93
C SER A 317 35.88 34.90 26.57
N LEU A 318 36.67 34.06 25.89
CA LEU A 318 38.00 33.64 26.34
C LEU A 318 38.99 34.81 26.34
N VAL A 319 39.00 35.61 25.27
CA VAL A 319 39.86 36.79 25.18
C VAL A 319 39.49 37.79 26.26
N MET A 320 38.21 38.10 26.42
CA MET A 320 37.74 39.02 27.47
C MET A 320 38.04 38.51 28.88
N PHE A 321 37.91 37.21 29.12
CA PHE A 321 38.26 36.58 30.39
C PHE A 321 39.76 36.68 30.68
N SER A 322 40.60 36.45 29.67
CA SER A 322 42.06 36.54 29.85
C SER A 322 42.52 37.98 30.09
N LEU A 323 41.91 38.95 29.39
CA LEU A 323 42.19 40.37 29.54
C LEU A 323 41.76 40.87 30.92
N SER A 324 40.56 40.49 31.38
CA SER A 324 40.05 40.88 32.71
C SER A 324 40.83 40.21 33.84
N THR A 325 41.14 38.92 33.73
CA THR A 325 41.91 38.19 34.76
C THR A 325 43.31 38.78 34.89
N THR A 326 44.00 39.00 33.75
CA THR A 326 45.33 39.61 33.72
C THR A 326 45.30 41.04 34.28
N GLY A 327 44.32 41.85 33.87
CA GLY A 327 44.15 43.22 34.34
C GLY A 327 43.88 43.30 35.85
N LEU A 328 43.00 42.45 36.38
CA LEU A 328 42.71 42.37 37.82
C LEU A 328 43.93 41.86 38.61
N THR A 329 44.63 40.84 38.13
CA THR A 329 45.83 40.34 38.83
C THR A 329 47.00 41.33 38.76
N SER A 330 47.11 42.09 37.67
CA SER A 330 48.10 43.16 37.54
C SER A 330 47.76 44.36 38.43
N ALA A 331 46.48 44.75 38.53
CA ALA A 331 46.03 45.80 39.43
C ALA A 331 46.23 45.39 40.90
N LEU A 332 45.93 44.14 41.25
CA LEU A 332 46.19 43.58 42.58
C LEU A 332 47.70 43.57 42.91
N SER A 333 48.55 43.20 41.95
CA SER A 333 50.01 43.25 42.08
C SER A 333 50.52 44.68 42.30
N ALA A 334 49.98 45.66 41.56
CA ALA A 334 50.34 47.07 41.74
C ALA A 334 49.85 47.63 43.08
N LEU A 335 48.62 47.31 43.49
CA LEU A 335 48.05 47.73 44.77
C LEU A 335 48.79 47.12 45.96
N THR A 336 49.20 45.84 45.87
CA THR A 336 50.02 45.20 46.90
C THR A 336 51.42 45.82 46.99
N TYR A 337 52.03 46.17 45.85
CA TYR A 337 53.30 46.89 45.86
C TYR A 337 53.20 48.28 46.53
N ILE A 338 52.11 49.02 46.29
CA ILE A 338 51.91 50.37 46.86
C ILE A 338 51.45 50.30 48.32
N SER A 339 50.62 49.33 48.69
CA SER A 339 49.92 49.31 49.98
C SER A 339 50.73 48.71 51.13
N THR A 340 51.68 47.80 50.87
CA THR A 340 52.43 47.10 51.93
C THR A 340 53.92 47.42 51.87
N THR A 341 54.38 48.22 52.84
CA THR A 341 55.75 48.75 52.96
C THR A 341 56.84 47.70 53.16
N THR A 342 56.46 46.44 53.45
CA THR A 342 57.37 45.33 53.76
C THR A 342 57.50 44.29 52.64
N THR A 343 56.80 44.48 51.52
CA THR A 343 56.73 43.48 50.42
C THR A 343 57.82 43.73 49.40
N SER A 344 58.56 42.69 49.03
CA SER A 344 59.57 42.78 47.97
C SER A 344 58.92 42.83 46.58
N LEU A 345 59.59 43.43 45.58
CA LEU A 345 59.14 43.43 44.17
C LEU A 345 58.86 42.01 43.64
N SER A 346 59.63 41.02 44.11
CA SER A 346 59.44 39.60 43.79
C SER A 346 58.12 39.05 44.31
N GLU A 347 57.70 39.41 45.52
CA GLU A 347 56.48 38.91 46.16
C GLU A 347 55.22 39.62 45.63
N ALA A 348 55.29 40.91 45.31
CA ALA A 348 54.19 41.61 44.67
C ALA A 348 53.97 41.14 43.23
N GLY A 349 55.05 40.82 42.50
CA GLY A 349 55.02 40.35 41.11
C GLY A 349 54.45 38.94 40.92
N THR A 350 54.46 38.08 41.95
CA THR A 350 53.94 36.71 41.82
C THR A 350 52.45 36.68 41.53
N PHE A 351 51.66 37.62 42.06
CA PHE A 351 50.21 37.66 41.81
C PHE A 351 49.89 37.93 40.34
N ALA A 352 50.61 38.85 39.70
CA ALA A 352 50.47 39.12 38.27
C ALA A 352 50.93 37.92 37.42
N ALA A 353 52.07 37.31 37.77
CA ALA A 353 52.60 36.15 37.04
C ALA A 353 51.66 34.94 37.12
N VAL A 354 51.11 34.63 38.29
CA VAL A 354 50.16 33.53 38.46
C VAL A 354 48.85 33.80 37.71
N GLY A 355 48.34 35.02 37.76
CA GLY A 355 47.15 35.42 37.00
C GLY A 355 47.31 35.26 35.49
N LEU A 356 48.46 35.67 34.96
CA LEU A 356 48.84 35.49 33.56
C LEU A 356 48.95 34.03 33.14
N ILE A 357 49.69 33.22 33.91
CA ILE A 357 49.88 31.80 33.60
C ILE A 357 48.53 31.06 33.64
N TYR A 358 47.71 31.36 34.64
CA TYR A 358 46.39 30.75 34.78
C TYR A 358 45.44 31.15 33.65
N SER A 359 45.42 32.42 33.27
CA SER A 359 44.55 32.91 32.19
C SER A 359 44.91 32.27 30.85
N VAL A 360 46.20 32.18 30.53
CA VAL A 360 46.73 31.53 29.33
C VAL A 360 46.45 30.03 29.31
N TRP A 361 46.75 29.33 30.41
CA TRP A 361 46.53 27.88 30.50
C TRP A 361 45.05 27.52 30.31
N ARG A 362 44.17 28.28 30.99
CA ARG A 362 42.72 28.10 30.85
C ARG A 362 42.25 28.39 29.44
N GLN A 363 42.79 29.44 28.79
CA GLN A 363 42.43 29.79 27.43
C GLN A 363 42.85 28.71 26.44
N GLN A 364 44.09 28.23 26.53
CA GLN A 364 44.60 27.14 25.70
C GLN A 364 43.72 25.89 25.86
N LYS A 365 43.48 25.44 27.10
CA LYS A 365 42.72 24.22 27.35
C LYS A 365 41.28 24.32 26.84
N LYS A 366 40.59 25.44 27.08
CA LYS A 366 39.21 25.64 26.64
C LYS A 366 39.11 25.80 25.13
N TRP A 367 40.03 26.51 24.50
CA TRP A 367 40.05 26.69 23.05
C TRP A 367 40.38 25.39 22.31
N ASP A 368 41.39 24.65 22.76
CA ASP A 368 41.75 23.36 22.15
C ASP A 368 40.62 22.34 22.31
N LEU A 369 39.92 22.35 23.44
CA LEU A 369 38.73 21.54 23.64
C LEU A 369 37.62 21.95 22.66
N ALA A 370 37.31 23.24 22.55
CA ALA A 370 36.27 23.76 21.66
C ALA A 370 36.52 23.44 20.19
N ARG A 371 37.78 23.53 19.74
CA ARG A 371 38.16 23.12 18.37
C ARG A 371 37.92 21.63 18.15
N ARG A 372 38.35 20.77 19.08
CA ARG A 372 38.16 19.31 18.96
C ARG A 372 36.70 18.90 19.03
N THR A 373 35.90 19.55 19.87
CA THR A 373 34.45 19.27 19.93
C THR A 373 33.81 19.67 18.61
N TRP A 374 34.12 20.86 18.07
CA TRP A 374 33.61 21.30 16.78
C TRP A 374 34.01 20.39 15.62
N GLU A 375 35.27 19.93 15.58
CA GLU A 375 35.75 18.94 14.60
C GLU A 375 35.00 17.60 14.69
N THR A 376 34.55 17.22 15.89
CA THR A 376 33.78 15.99 16.11
C THR A 376 32.33 16.20 15.71
N ASP A 377 31.72 17.31 16.14
CA ASP A 377 30.34 17.69 15.84
C ASP A 377 30.09 17.75 14.33
N ILE A 378 30.99 18.36 13.56
CA ILE A 378 30.87 18.44 12.09
C ILE A 378 30.94 17.06 11.44
N ARG A 379 31.81 16.18 11.93
CA ARG A 379 31.91 14.81 11.41
C ARG A 379 30.64 14.03 11.72
N GLU A 380 30.08 14.19 12.91
CA GLU A 380 28.85 13.52 13.31
C GLU A 380 27.64 14.03 12.53
N GLU A 381 27.48 15.34 12.39
CA GLU A 381 26.40 15.94 11.61
C GLU A 381 26.53 15.60 10.12
N GLY A 382 27.76 15.52 9.58
CA GLY A 382 28.00 14.98 8.24
C GLY A 382 27.55 13.54 8.06
N ARG A 383 27.83 12.66 9.04
CA ARG A 383 27.36 11.27 9.00
C ARG A 383 25.83 11.17 9.11
N LYS A 384 25.20 11.99 9.96
CA LYS A 384 23.74 12.05 10.09
C LYS A 384 23.09 12.51 8.79
N ALA A 385 23.61 13.57 8.19
CA ALA A 385 23.12 14.08 6.90
C ALA A 385 23.21 13.01 5.81
N LEU A 386 24.34 12.31 5.70
CA LEU A 386 24.53 11.23 4.73
C LEU A 386 23.56 10.06 4.93
N ARG A 387 23.39 9.60 6.16
CA ARG A 387 22.42 8.52 6.46
C ARG A 387 21.00 8.95 6.11
N HIS A 388 20.61 10.16 6.48
CA HIS A 388 19.28 10.66 6.18
C HIS A 388 19.02 10.75 4.67
N THR A 389 20.02 11.18 3.89
CA THR A 389 19.93 11.18 2.43
C THR A 389 19.88 9.78 1.84
N GLU A 390 20.68 8.85 2.35
CA GLU A 390 20.65 7.45 1.92
C GLU A 390 19.28 6.83 2.19
N ASP A 391 18.76 6.98 3.41
CA ASP A 391 17.45 6.50 3.79
C ASP A 391 16.37 7.09 2.88
N SER A 392 16.43 8.40 2.63
CA SER A 392 15.49 9.08 1.74
C SER A 392 15.55 8.55 0.30
N MET A 393 16.73 8.28 -0.25
CA MET A 393 16.89 7.68 -1.57
C MET A 393 16.38 6.23 -1.61
N ARG A 394 16.67 5.43 -0.57
CA ARG A 394 16.19 4.03 -0.46
C ARG A 394 14.67 3.97 -0.32
N MET A 395 14.08 4.91 0.41
CA MET A 395 12.63 5.08 0.50
C MET A 395 12.03 5.35 -0.89
N VAL A 396 12.64 6.21 -1.70
CA VAL A 396 12.18 6.48 -3.08
C VAL A 396 12.29 5.23 -3.97
N ILE A 397 13.32 4.40 -3.82
CA ILE A 397 13.40 3.14 -4.60
C ILE A 397 12.30 2.15 -4.17
N ARG A 398 12.06 2.05 -2.85
CA ARG A 398 11.10 1.08 -2.28
C ARG A 398 9.66 1.46 -2.60
N ASP A 399 9.33 2.73 -2.46
CA ASP A 399 7.96 3.23 -2.50
C ASP A 399 7.65 3.93 -3.85
N GLY A 400 8.67 4.29 -4.63
CA GLY A 400 8.53 4.99 -5.91
C GLY A 400 7.82 4.16 -6.99
N ASN A 401 6.78 4.78 -7.56
CA ASN A 401 5.94 4.24 -8.62
C ASN A 401 5.45 2.80 -8.34
N ARG A 402 5.16 2.49 -7.07
CA ARG A 402 4.36 1.33 -6.71
C ARG A 402 2.90 1.80 -6.58
N PRO A 403 1.98 1.30 -7.43
CA PRO A 403 0.57 1.59 -7.24
C PRO A 403 0.18 1.16 -5.82
N GLY A 404 -0.36 2.09 -5.05
CA GLY A 404 -0.88 1.79 -3.72
C GLY A 404 -1.89 0.66 -3.82
N MET A 405 -1.72 -0.40 -3.02
CA MET A 405 -2.72 -1.45 -2.91
C MET A 405 -4.06 -0.80 -2.56
N PRO A 406 -5.14 -0.98 -3.35
CA PRO A 406 -6.39 -0.30 -3.07
C PRO A 406 -6.96 -0.77 -1.72
N PRO A 407 -7.33 0.15 -0.81
CA PRO A 407 -7.85 -0.18 0.53
C PRO A 407 -9.21 -0.91 0.49
N THR A 408 -9.88 -0.91 -0.66
CA THR A 408 -11.18 -1.55 -0.86
C THR A 408 -11.14 -3.09 -0.75
N GLU A 409 -10.00 -3.72 -0.97
CA GLU A 409 -9.90 -5.19 -0.96
C GLU A 409 -9.94 -5.80 0.44
N THR A 410 -9.51 -5.07 1.48
CA THR A 410 -9.55 -5.56 2.87
C THR A 410 -10.96 -5.54 3.45
N GLU A 411 -11.73 -4.48 3.17
CA GLU A 411 -13.12 -4.34 3.65
C GLU A 411 -14.04 -5.41 3.04
N VAL A 412 -13.84 -5.73 1.75
CA VAL A 412 -14.60 -6.77 1.05
C VAL A 412 -14.28 -8.17 1.60
N LYS A 413 -13.03 -8.45 1.96
CA LYS A 413 -12.66 -9.71 2.64
C LYS A 413 -13.32 -9.85 4.01
N GLU A 414 -13.39 -8.76 4.76
CA GLU A 414 -14.03 -8.76 6.07
C GLU A 414 -15.54 -8.93 5.99
N SER A 415 -16.21 -8.36 4.98
CA SER A 415 -17.65 -8.52 4.78
C SER A 415 -18.00 -9.96 4.38
N ILE A 416 -17.19 -10.60 3.53
CA ILE A 416 -17.38 -12.02 3.16
C ILE A 416 -17.14 -12.94 4.36
N LYS A 417 -16.10 -12.69 5.17
CA LYS A 417 -15.86 -13.45 6.41
C LYS A 417 -17.03 -13.31 7.38
N ARG A 418 -17.57 -12.09 7.55
CA ARG A 418 -18.75 -11.83 8.37
C ARG A 418 -19.98 -12.59 7.86
N ALA A 419 -20.23 -12.58 6.55
CA ALA A 419 -21.33 -13.32 5.94
C ALA A 419 -21.19 -14.84 6.12
N ARG A 420 -19.96 -15.38 6.04
CA ARG A 420 -19.69 -16.81 6.26
C ARG A 420 -19.91 -17.22 7.71
N ASN A 421 -19.49 -16.39 8.67
CA ASN A 421 -19.73 -16.63 10.09
C ASN A 421 -21.23 -16.57 10.42
N ALA A 422 -21.96 -15.60 9.85
CA ALA A 422 -23.41 -15.52 10.02
C ALA A 422 -24.13 -16.74 9.42
N LEU A 423 -23.65 -17.29 8.31
CA LEU A 423 -24.18 -18.54 7.74
C LEU A 423 -23.89 -19.74 8.66
N SER A 424 -22.71 -19.81 9.27
CA SER A 424 -22.37 -20.90 10.20
C SER A 424 -23.11 -20.83 11.53
N ASP A 425 -23.48 -19.63 11.99
CA ASP A 425 -24.24 -19.43 13.24
C ASP A 425 -25.74 -19.76 13.09
N VAL A 426 -26.22 -19.87 11.85
CA VAL A 426 -27.61 -20.26 11.50
C VAL A 426 -27.72 -21.78 11.20
N LEU A 427 -26.60 -22.51 11.33
CA LEU A 427 -26.57 -23.97 11.44
C LEU A 427 -26.86 -24.38 12.88
#